data_AF-R7UUQ7-F1
#
_entry.id   AF-R7UUQ7-F1
#
_cell.length_a   1.000
_cell.length_b   1.000
_cell.length_c   1.000
_cell.angle_alpha   90.00
_cell.angle_beta   90.00
_cell.angle_gamma   90.00
#
_symmetry.space_group_name_H-M   'P 1'
#
loop_
_entity.id
_entity.type
_entity.pdbx_description
1 polymer ?
#
loop_
_entity_poly.entity_id
_entity_poly.type
_entity_poly.pdbx_seq_one_letter_code
_entity_poly.pdbx_strand_id
1 'polypeptide(L)'
;MRKLIKDSNWFECKEQFQSDLKDVPFEDLQKLKQKVGLKAFNSLMAGGSSQAKPKSFKKADKNKPNEQSSKKPVSRFREVIQVKKKKVQDPRFSDLCGTYDETFFKKSFSFIDDIRVRERNELQDQLAKSKDPEEKEKIKYLLNRMTQQDMAGKKKEKSVEIKQKIRVQEKALVQDGKLPFHLKKSERKKLELAEQYRELKKSGKLEQYLTKKRKKNARKEKRKMPGRGNME
;
A
#
# COMPACT_ATOMS: atom_id res chain seq x y z
N MET A 1 41.66 14.54 22.73
CA MET A 1 43.10 14.87 22.75
C MET A 1 43.83 14.63 21.41
N ARG A 2 43.45 13.68 20.55
CA ARG A 2 44.10 13.48 19.22
C ARG A 2 43.81 14.55 18.13
N LYS A 3 42.90 15.51 18.38
CA LYS A 3 42.56 16.59 17.42
C LYS A 3 43.44 17.84 17.63
N LEU A 4 43.69 18.21 18.88
CA LEU A 4 44.59 19.31 19.25
C LEU A 4 46.06 19.04 18.85
N ILE A 5 46.50 17.78 18.92
CA ILE A 5 47.85 17.37 18.47
C ILE A 5 48.03 17.53 16.95
N LYS A 6 46.95 17.50 16.15
CA LYS A 6 47.02 17.74 14.69
C LYS A 6 47.07 19.23 14.33
N ASP A 7 46.39 20.08 15.11
CA ASP A 7 46.33 21.51 14.85
C ASP A 7 47.63 22.20 15.28
N SER A 8 48.21 21.83 16.43
CA SER A 8 49.53 22.35 16.87
C SER A 8 50.65 22.06 15.86
N ASN A 9 50.68 20.83 15.33
CA ASN A 9 51.66 20.39 14.32
C ASN A 9 51.47 21.14 12.98
N TRP A 10 50.24 21.58 12.65
CA TRP A 10 49.99 22.35 11.42
C TRP A 10 50.44 23.81 11.54
N PHE A 11 50.26 24.44 12.71
CA PHE A 11 50.73 25.80 12.94
C PHE A 11 52.26 25.89 12.99
N GLU A 12 52.95 24.97 13.65
CA GLU A 12 54.42 24.88 13.65
C GLU A 12 54.97 24.62 12.24
N CYS A 13 54.37 23.68 11.50
CA CYS A 13 54.75 23.38 10.12
C CYS A 13 54.52 24.57 9.18
N LYS A 14 53.48 25.39 9.44
CA LYS A 14 53.23 26.62 8.69
C LYS A 14 54.27 27.70 8.97
N GLU A 15 54.64 27.92 10.23
CA GLU A 15 55.68 28.91 10.58
C GLU A 15 57.04 28.51 10.02
N GLN A 16 57.39 27.22 10.09
CA GLN A 16 58.59 26.67 9.45
C GLN A 16 58.55 26.91 7.94
N PHE A 17 57.45 26.55 7.27
CA PHE A 17 57.29 26.77 5.84
C PHE A 17 57.37 28.26 5.44
N GLN A 18 56.82 29.17 6.26
CA GLN A 18 56.94 30.60 6.02
C GLN A 18 58.36 31.12 6.23
N SER A 19 59.11 30.54 7.18
CA SER A 19 60.53 30.85 7.38
C SER A 19 61.36 30.39 6.19
N ASP A 20 61.16 29.15 5.74
CA ASP A 20 61.89 28.56 4.61
C ASP A 20 61.66 29.34 3.32
N LEU A 21 60.45 29.87 3.10
CA LEU A 21 60.14 30.68 1.92
C LEU A 21 60.73 32.10 1.95
N LYS A 22 61.21 32.62 3.10
CA LYS A 22 61.83 33.96 3.17
C LYS A 22 63.20 34.00 2.49
N ASP A 23 63.92 32.88 2.51
CA ASP A 23 65.29 32.78 1.98
C ASP A 23 65.32 32.32 0.51
N VAL A 24 64.16 31.99 -0.08
CA VAL A 24 64.04 31.56 -1.48
C VAL A 24 63.94 32.78 -2.41
N PRO A 25 64.71 32.84 -3.52
CA PRO A 25 64.64 33.95 -4.46
C PRO A 25 63.25 34.06 -5.12
N PHE A 26 62.85 35.29 -5.42
CA PHE A 26 61.51 35.61 -5.94
C PHE A 26 61.11 34.81 -7.19
N GLU A 27 62.07 34.49 -8.07
CA GLU A 27 61.80 33.75 -9.29
C GLU A 27 61.29 32.32 -9.01
N ASP A 28 61.85 31.67 -8.00
CA ASP A 28 61.46 30.32 -7.61
C ASP A 28 60.14 30.31 -6.83
N LEU A 29 59.86 31.38 -6.07
CA LEU A 29 58.54 31.61 -5.48
C LEU A 29 57.46 31.76 -6.56
N GLN A 30 57.78 32.42 -7.67
CA GLN A 30 56.85 32.59 -8.79
C GLN A 30 56.60 31.28 -9.54
N LYS A 31 57.65 30.48 -9.78
CA LYS A 31 57.53 29.12 -10.35
C LYS A 31 56.70 28.21 -9.42
N LEU A 32 56.92 28.29 -8.11
CA LEU A 32 56.13 27.56 -7.11
C LEU A 32 54.66 27.99 -7.18
N LYS A 33 54.36 29.28 -7.14
CA LYS A 33 52.99 29.83 -7.22
C LYS A 33 52.26 29.41 -8.50
N GLN A 34 52.96 29.33 -9.63
CA GLN A 34 52.41 28.82 -10.89
C GLN A 34 52.12 27.32 -10.83
N LYS A 35 53.00 26.53 -10.19
CA LYS A 35 52.86 25.07 -10.06
C LYS A 35 51.77 24.63 -9.08
N VAL A 36 51.70 25.25 -7.90
CA VAL A 36 50.69 24.91 -6.85
C VAL A 36 49.37 25.66 -7.06
N GLY A 37 49.40 26.80 -7.77
CA GLY A 37 48.25 27.63 -8.07
C GLY A 37 47.97 28.72 -7.03
N LEU A 38 47.52 29.89 -7.52
CA LEU A 38 47.25 31.11 -6.75
C LEU A 38 46.37 30.88 -5.50
N LYS A 39 45.31 30.07 -5.63
CA LYS A 39 44.31 29.89 -4.57
C LYS A 39 44.84 29.01 -3.42
N ALA A 40 45.57 27.94 -3.76
CA ALA A 40 46.17 27.05 -2.76
C ALA A 40 47.34 27.75 -2.04
N PHE A 41 48.20 28.44 -2.80
CA PHE A 41 49.30 29.23 -2.25
C PHE A 41 48.80 30.33 -1.30
N ASN A 42 47.80 31.11 -1.73
CA ASN A 42 47.22 32.16 -0.88
C ASN A 42 46.47 31.59 0.32
N SER A 43 45.82 30.42 0.21
CA SER A 43 45.18 29.77 1.35
C SER A 43 46.19 29.31 2.40
N LEU A 44 47.34 28.79 1.96
CA LEU A 44 48.43 28.36 2.84
C LEU A 44 49.10 29.56 3.51
N MET A 45 49.36 30.63 2.77
CA MET A 45 49.97 31.87 3.29
C MET A 45 49.00 32.65 4.20
N ALA A 46 47.81 33.00 3.70
CA ALA A 46 46.85 33.85 4.39
C ALA A 46 45.94 33.10 5.38
N GLY A 47 46.10 31.78 5.52
CA GLY A 47 45.40 30.97 6.52
C GLY A 47 43.88 30.97 6.32
N GLY A 48 43.41 30.45 5.19
CA GLY A 48 41.98 30.27 4.90
C GLY A 48 41.20 31.57 4.72
N SER A 49 40.46 31.71 3.62
CA SER A 49 39.66 32.89 3.32
C SER A 49 38.59 33.15 4.40
N SER A 50 38.85 34.08 5.31
CA SER A 50 37.80 34.60 6.18
C SER A 50 36.84 35.42 5.32
N GLN A 51 35.65 34.89 5.07
CA GLN A 51 34.57 35.66 4.46
C GLN A 51 34.37 36.91 5.33
N ALA A 52 34.61 38.09 4.77
CA ALA A 52 34.40 39.35 5.45
C ALA A 52 32.94 39.39 5.96
N LYS A 53 32.76 39.36 7.29
CA LYS A 53 31.43 39.45 7.88
C LYS A 53 30.79 40.76 7.41
N PRO A 54 29.50 40.75 7.03
CA PRO A 54 28.83 41.98 6.63
C PRO A 54 28.90 42.97 7.78
N LYS A 55 29.46 44.17 7.53
CA LYS A 55 29.49 45.25 8.51
C LYS A 55 28.05 45.63 8.84
N SER A 56 27.57 45.24 10.02
CA SER A 56 26.28 45.70 10.53
C SER A 56 26.45 47.13 11.04
N PHE A 57 25.96 48.11 10.28
CA PHE A 57 25.87 49.48 10.79
C PHE A 57 24.78 49.51 11.87
N LYS A 58 25.17 49.77 13.12
CA LYS A 58 24.22 49.96 14.22
C LYS A 58 23.50 51.29 14.02
N LYS A 59 22.18 51.31 14.26
CA LYS A 59 21.42 52.57 14.27
C LYS A 59 21.86 53.44 15.43
N ALA A 60 21.84 54.77 15.25
CA ALA A 60 22.02 55.70 16.35
C ALA A 60 20.80 55.70 17.31
N ASP A 61 19.59 55.50 16.78
CA ASP A 61 18.34 55.40 17.55
C ASP A 61 17.50 54.20 17.04
N LYS A 62 16.86 53.49 17.97
CA LYS A 62 16.05 52.29 17.69
C LYS A 62 14.75 52.64 16.97
N ASN A 63 14.19 53.82 17.21
CA ASN A 63 12.91 54.25 16.66
C ASN A 63 13.03 55.03 15.33
N LYS A 64 14.23 55.14 14.76
CA LYS A 64 14.46 55.79 13.46
C LYS A 64 14.53 54.76 12.30
N PRO A 65 13.96 55.07 11.12
CA PRO A 65 14.18 54.27 9.92
C PRO A 65 15.66 54.29 9.51
N ASN A 66 16.12 53.19 8.90
CA ASN A 66 17.46 53.13 8.31
C ASN A 66 17.40 53.54 6.85
N GLU A 67 18.30 54.42 6.46
CA GLU A 67 18.56 54.72 5.05
C GLU A 67 19.10 53.45 4.37
N GLN A 68 18.54 53.13 3.19
CA GLN A 68 19.01 52.05 2.33
C GLN A 68 19.30 52.65 0.95
N SER A 69 20.36 52.19 0.29
CA SER A 69 20.66 52.63 -1.07
C SER A 69 19.61 52.12 -2.05
N SER A 70 19.11 53.00 -2.92
CA SER A 70 18.22 52.65 -4.04
C SER A 70 18.84 51.67 -5.04
N LYS A 71 20.17 51.50 -5.01
CA LYS A 71 20.91 50.54 -5.84
C LYS A 71 20.83 49.09 -5.34
N LYS A 72 20.22 48.85 -4.17
CA LYS A 72 20.14 47.51 -3.57
C LYS A 72 18.96 46.75 -4.20
N PRO A 73 19.19 45.67 -4.97
CA PRO A 73 18.11 44.96 -5.65
C PRO A 73 17.23 44.20 -4.65
N VAL A 74 15.92 44.19 -4.89
CA VAL A 74 14.97 43.37 -4.11
C VAL A 74 15.16 41.89 -4.48
N SER A 75 15.11 40.98 -3.51
CA SER A 75 15.19 39.55 -3.80
C SER A 75 13.95 39.10 -4.58
N ARG A 76 14.15 38.28 -5.62
CA ARG A 76 13.05 37.72 -6.44
C ARG A 76 12.34 36.55 -5.76
N PHE A 77 12.93 36.00 -4.71
CA PHE A 77 12.40 34.84 -3.99
C PHE A 77 11.38 35.29 -2.95
N ARG A 78 10.10 35.00 -3.21
CA ARG A 78 9.07 35.00 -2.17
C ARG A 78 9.19 33.70 -1.37
N GLU A 79 9.34 33.80 -0.06
CA GLU A 79 9.29 32.64 0.83
C GLU A 79 7.86 32.09 0.86
N VAL A 80 7.57 31.07 0.05
CA VAL A 80 6.28 30.38 0.07
C VAL A 80 6.28 29.42 1.25
N ILE A 81 5.80 29.90 2.41
CA ILE A 81 5.57 29.06 3.58
C ILE A 81 4.46 28.07 3.23
N GLN A 82 4.80 26.79 3.04
CA GLN A 82 3.81 25.76 2.76
C GLN A 82 2.96 25.51 4.00
N VAL A 83 1.78 26.15 4.07
CA VAL A 83 0.79 25.86 5.10
C VAL A 83 0.16 24.50 4.82
N LYS A 84 0.06 23.64 5.84
CA LYS A 84 -0.65 22.36 5.73
C LYS A 84 -2.10 22.61 5.31
N LYS A 85 -2.46 22.19 4.11
CA LYS A 85 -3.84 22.28 3.59
C LYS A 85 -4.74 21.38 4.44
N LYS A 86 -5.77 21.94 5.08
CA LYS A 86 -6.82 21.17 5.77
C LYS A 86 -7.67 20.47 4.71
N LYS A 87 -7.55 19.14 4.61
CA LYS A 87 -8.44 18.32 3.78
C LYS A 87 -9.65 17.94 4.63
N VAL A 88 -10.85 18.35 4.22
CA VAL A 88 -12.09 17.81 4.79
C VAL A 88 -12.27 16.42 4.20
N GLN A 89 -12.01 15.39 4.99
CA GLN A 89 -12.25 14.00 4.58
C GLN A 89 -13.46 13.46 5.33
N ASP A 90 -14.35 12.78 4.61
CA ASP A 90 -15.45 12.02 5.21
C ASP A 90 -14.83 10.88 6.04
N PRO A 91 -15.13 10.79 7.35
CA PRO A 91 -14.56 9.77 8.22
C PRO A 91 -14.85 8.34 7.73
N ARG A 92 -15.95 8.12 7.00
CA ARG A 92 -16.29 6.81 6.42
C ARG A 92 -15.32 6.37 5.33
N PHE A 93 -14.70 7.34 4.67
CA PHE A 93 -13.76 7.13 3.57
C PHE A 93 -12.34 7.56 3.95
N SER A 94 -12.08 7.78 5.24
CA SER A 94 -10.74 8.05 5.74
C SER A 94 -9.95 6.76 5.82
N ASP A 95 -8.67 6.81 5.46
CA ASP A 95 -7.75 5.67 5.58
C ASP A 95 -7.64 5.13 7.03
N LEU A 96 -8.04 5.95 8.01
CA LEU A 96 -8.09 5.59 9.44
C LEU A 96 -9.27 4.65 9.79
N CYS A 97 -10.29 4.51 8.94
CA CYS A 97 -11.50 3.72 9.20
C CYS A 97 -11.29 2.19 9.10
N GLY A 98 -10.07 1.74 8.78
CA GLY A 98 -9.72 0.32 8.68
C GLY A 98 -10.23 -0.35 7.40
N THR A 99 -10.11 -1.68 7.33
CA THR A 99 -10.52 -2.48 6.16
C THR A 99 -11.79 -3.28 6.44
N TYR A 100 -12.52 -3.62 5.37
CA TYR A 100 -13.76 -4.39 5.48
C TYR A 100 -13.49 -5.82 6.00
N ASP A 101 -14.05 -6.12 7.17
CA ASP A 101 -14.12 -7.48 7.71
C ASP A 101 -15.52 -8.06 7.51
N GLU A 102 -15.61 -9.06 6.63
CA GLU A 102 -16.87 -9.74 6.33
C GLU A 102 -17.49 -10.43 7.55
N THR A 103 -16.67 -10.93 8.48
CA THR A 103 -17.19 -11.63 9.66
C THR A 103 -17.80 -10.66 10.66
N PHE A 104 -17.15 -9.52 10.88
CA PHE A 104 -17.68 -8.45 11.73
C PHE A 104 -18.91 -7.80 11.12
N PHE A 105 -18.89 -7.55 9.81
CA PHE A 105 -20.02 -6.99 9.08
C PHE A 105 -21.26 -7.88 9.19
N LYS A 106 -21.12 -9.18 8.92
CA LYS A 106 -22.23 -10.14 9.05
C LYS A 106 -22.83 -10.19 10.45
N LYS A 107 -22.01 -10.06 11.49
CA LYS A 107 -22.48 -10.02 12.88
C LYS A 107 -23.19 -8.71 13.21
N SER A 108 -22.59 -7.59 12.84
CA SER A 108 -23.13 -6.25 13.15
C SER A 108 -24.43 -5.96 12.40
N PHE A 109 -24.54 -6.50 11.19
CA PHE A 109 -25.67 -6.28 10.28
C PHE A 109 -26.48 -7.56 10.04
N SER A 110 -26.57 -8.46 11.03
CA SER A 110 -27.30 -9.72 10.89
C SER A 110 -28.79 -9.53 10.57
N PHE A 111 -29.38 -8.42 11.03
CA PHE A 111 -30.78 -8.05 10.77
C PHE A 111 -31.09 -7.86 9.27
N ILE A 112 -30.07 -7.62 8.42
CA ILE A 112 -30.26 -7.49 6.97
C ILE A 112 -30.79 -8.81 6.39
N ASP A 113 -30.40 -9.96 6.94
CA ASP A 113 -30.88 -11.25 6.46
C ASP A 113 -32.38 -11.42 6.73
N ASP A 114 -32.87 -10.93 7.88
CA ASP A 114 -34.31 -10.93 8.20
C ASP A 114 -35.10 -10.01 7.26
N ILE A 115 -34.53 -8.83 6.93
CA ILE A 115 -35.11 -7.92 5.94
C ILE A 115 -35.23 -8.60 4.57
N ARG A 116 -34.15 -9.24 4.10
CA ARG A 116 -34.14 -9.94 2.80
C ARG A 116 -35.18 -11.06 2.72
N VAL A 117 -35.37 -11.80 3.82
CA VAL A 117 -36.40 -12.84 3.90
C VAL A 117 -37.80 -12.22 3.77
N ARG A 118 -38.07 -11.12 4.46
CA ARG A 118 -39.35 -10.40 4.34
C ARG A 118 -39.58 -9.88 2.93
N GLU A 119 -38.59 -9.21 2.34
CA GLU A 119 -38.66 -8.71 0.96
C GLU A 119 -38.95 -9.85 -0.05
N ARG A 120 -38.33 -11.03 0.12
CA ARG A 120 -38.63 -12.18 -0.74
C ARG A 120 -40.07 -12.67 -0.61
N ASN A 121 -40.62 -12.68 0.60
CA ASN A 121 -42.01 -13.08 0.82
C ASN A 121 -42.97 -12.06 0.21
N GLU A 122 -42.70 -10.77 0.38
CA GLU A 122 -43.47 -9.68 -0.25
C GLU A 122 -43.48 -9.80 -1.78
N LEU A 123 -42.32 -10.10 -2.40
CA LEU A 123 -42.22 -10.34 -3.83
C LEU A 123 -43.02 -11.58 -4.29
N GLN A 124 -43.09 -12.64 -3.47
CA GLN A 124 -43.93 -13.80 -3.77
C GLN A 124 -45.41 -13.45 -3.74
N ASP A 125 -45.84 -12.66 -2.75
CA ASP A 125 -47.22 -12.19 -2.65
C ASP A 125 -47.59 -11.27 -3.82
N GLN A 126 -46.69 -10.36 -4.20
CA GLN A 126 -46.85 -9.50 -5.37
C GLN A 126 -46.93 -10.31 -6.67
N LEU A 127 -46.14 -11.39 -6.78
CA LEU A 127 -46.20 -12.27 -7.94
C LEU A 127 -47.55 -12.99 -8.05
N ALA A 128 -48.13 -13.37 -6.92
CA ALA A 128 -49.44 -14.01 -6.87
C ALA A 128 -50.58 -13.02 -7.19
N LYS A 129 -50.46 -11.76 -6.75
CA LYS A 129 -51.49 -10.71 -6.92
C LYS A 129 -51.46 -10.01 -8.28
N SER A 130 -50.27 -9.86 -8.87
CA SER A 130 -50.11 -9.18 -10.16
C SER A 130 -50.91 -9.90 -11.25
N LYS A 131 -51.42 -9.13 -12.22
CA LYS A 131 -52.15 -9.66 -13.37
C LYS A 131 -51.38 -9.40 -14.67
N ASP A 132 -50.70 -8.26 -14.74
CA ASP A 132 -49.89 -7.86 -15.88
C ASP A 132 -48.73 -8.85 -16.14
N PRO A 133 -48.58 -9.36 -17.37
CA PRO A 133 -47.51 -10.30 -17.71
C PRO A 133 -46.10 -9.69 -17.60
N GLU A 134 -45.91 -8.42 -17.97
CA GLU A 134 -44.56 -7.82 -17.93
C GLU A 134 -44.07 -7.63 -16.48
N GLU A 135 -44.95 -7.12 -15.61
CA GLU A 135 -44.66 -7.02 -14.17
C GLU A 135 -44.37 -8.40 -13.54
N LYS A 136 -45.12 -9.44 -13.92
CA LYS A 136 -44.86 -10.80 -13.45
C LYS A 136 -43.47 -11.28 -13.83
N GLU A 137 -43.02 -11.02 -15.06
CA GLU A 137 -41.68 -11.41 -15.50
C GLU A 137 -40.59 -10.67 -14.73
N LYS A 138 -40.77 -9.35 -14.52
CA LYS A 138 -39.86 -8.53 -13.72
C LYS A 138 -39.74 -9.06 -12.29
N ILE A 139 -40.87 -9.37 -11.64
CA ILE A 139 -40.89 -9.92 -10.27
C ILE A 139 -40.26 -11.31 -10.22
N LYS A 140 -40.58 -12.20 -11.17
CA LYS A 140 -39.95 -13.54 -11.26
C LYS A 140 -38.45 -13.45 -11.43
N TYR A 141 -37.98 -12.54 -12.27
CA TYR A 141 -36.54 -12.30 -12.49
C TYR A 141 -35.86 -11.86 -11.19
N LEU A 142 -36.44 -10.89 -10.49
CA LEU A 142 -35.90 -10.40 -9.21
C LEU A 142 -35.86 -11.51 -8.15
N LEU A 143 -36.95 -12.28 -8.02
CA LEU A 143 -37.02 -13.42 -7.09
C LEU A 143 -35.96 -14.47 -7.40
N ASN A 144 -35.77 -14.80 -8.69
CA ASN A 144 -34.71 -15.72 -9.12
C ASN A 144 -33.31 -15.18 -8.79
N ARG A 145 -33.08 -13.88 -8.98
CA ARG A 145 -31.81 -13.23 -8.61
C ARG A 145 -31.55 -13.32 -7.11
N MET A 146 -32.52 -12.98 -6.27
CA MET A 146 -32.38 -13.03 -4.80
C MET A 146 -32.15 -14.46 -4.31
N THR A 147 -32.91 -15.43 -4.84
CA THR A 147 -32.71 -16.85 -4.47
C THR A 147 -31.33 -17.37 -4.89
N GLN A 148 -30.80 -16.96 -6.04
CA GLN A 148 -29.43 -17.30 -6.45
C GLN A 148 -28.37 -16.67 -5.54
N GLN A 149 -28.57 -15.41 -5.12
CA GLN A 149 -27.69 -14.73 -4.17
C GLN A 149 -27.68 -15.44 -2.81
N ASP A 150 -28.84 -15.82 -2.28
CA ASP A 150 -28.96 -16.58 -1.03
C ASP A 150 -28.23 -17.94 -1.14
N MET A 151 -28.44 -18.65 -2.26
CA MET A 151 -27.78 -19.93 -2.49
C MET A 151 -26.26 -19.79 -2.65
N ALA A 152 -25.77 -18.68 -3.20
CA ALA A 152 -24.35 -18.39 -3.26
C ALA A 152 -23.78 -18.04 -1.88
N GLY A 153 -24.51 -17.24 -1.08
CA GLY A 153 -24.17 -16.89 0.29
C GLY A 153 -24.03 -18.12 1.18
N LYS A 154 -25.06 -18.99 1.19
CA LYS A 154 -25.06 -20.25 1.94
C LYS A 154 -23.89 -21.17 1.57
N LYS A 155 -23.53 -21.25 0.28
CA LYS A 155 -22.35 -22.03 -0.16
C LYS A 155 -21.05 -21.46 0.40
N LYS A 156 -20.92 -20.13 0.40
CA LYS A 156 -19.75 -19.44 0.95
C LYS A 156 -19.65 -19.68 2.45
N GLU A 157 -20.77 -19.58 3.18
CA GLU A 157 -20.84 -19.86 4.62
C GLU A 157 -20.40 -21.28 4.96
N LYS A 158 -20.94 -22.29 4.25
CA LYS A 158 -20.49 -23.69 4.42
C LYS A 158 -18.98 -23.85 4.22
N SER A 159 -18.40 -23.21 3.19
CA SER A 159 -16.95 -23.28 2.97
C SER A 159 -16.14 -22.65 4.12
N VAL A 160 -16.65 -21.56 4.70
CA VAL A 160 -16.05 -20.89 5.86
C VAL A 160 -16.17 -21.78 7.10
N GLU A 161 -17.33 -22.40 7.33
CA GLU A 161 -17.56 -23.33 8.43
C GLU A 161 -16.61 -24.54 8.35
N ILE A 162 -16.45 -25.15 7.18
CA ILE A 162 -15.51 -26.25 6.97
C ILE A 162 -14.09 -25.80 7.31
N LYS A 163 -13.68 -24.61 6.83
CA LYS A 163 -12.36 -24.06 7.14
C LYS A 163 -12.18 -23.82 8.65
N GLN A 164 -13.21 -23.35 9.34
CA GLN A 164 -13.18 -23.17 10.79
C GLN A 164 -13.07 -24.51 11.52
N LYS A 165 -13.87 -25.52 11.14
CA LYS A 165 -13.79 -26.88 11.69
C LYS A 165 -12.40 -27.48 11.54
N ILE A 166 -11.79 -27.36 10.36
CA ILE A 166 -10.42 -27.80 10.10
C ILE A 166 -9.45 -27.07 11.03
N ARG A 167 -9.57 -25.75 11.17
CA ARG A 167 -8.69 -24.96 12.05
C ARG A 167 -8.84 -25.37 13.52
N VAL A 168 -10.04 -25.68 13.98
CA VAL A 168 -10.29 -26.17 15.33
C VAL A 168 -9.65 -27.55 15.54
N GLN A 169 -9.79 -28.46 14.57
CA GLN A 169 -9.15 -29.78 14.60
C GLN A 169 -7.62 -29.69 14.58
N GLU A 170 -7.04 -28.85 13.72
CA GLU A 170 -5.59 -28.59 13.67
C GLU A 170 -5.10 -28.08 15.04
N LYS A 171 -5.81 -27.15 15.67
CA LYS A 171 -5.47 -26.63 17.00
C LYS A 171 -5.51 -27.71 18.09
N ALA A 172 -6.54 -28.56 18.09
CA ALA A 172 -6.66 -29.65 19.07
C ALA A 172 -5.48 -30.63 18.95
N LEU A 173 -5.12 -31.02 17.72
CA LEU A 173 -3.98 -31.91 17.48
C LEU A 173 -2.65 -31.31 17.95
N VAL A 174 -2.49 -30.00 17.81
CA VAL A 174 -1.30 -29.29 18.32
C VAL A 174 -1.29 -29.23 19.85
N GLN A 175 -2.46 -29.03 20.47
CA GLN A 175 -2.59 -29.10 21.93
C GLN A 175 -2.22 -30.49 22.46
N ASP A 176 -2.55 -31.55 21.73
CA ASP A 176 -2.13 -32.93 22.04
C ASP A 176 -0.63 -33.20 21.82
N GLY A 177 0.15 -32.20 21.39
CA GLY A 177 1.60 -32.29 21.22
C GLY A 177 2.07 -32.65 19.80
N LYS A 178 1.16 -32.75 18.81
CA LYS A 178 1.57 -32.91 17.41
C LYS A 178 2.12 -31.59 16.84
N LEU A 179 2.98 -31.70 15.84
CA LEU A 179 3.54 -30.52 15.18
C LEU A 179 2.43 -29.71 14.47
N PRO A 180 2.48 -28.36 14.54
CA PRO A 180 1.56 -27.51 13.79
C PRO A 180 1.62 -27.80 12.29
N PHE A 181 0.48 -28.17 11.72
CA PHE A 181 0.33 -28.39 10.29
C PHE A 181 -0.91 -27.69 9.77
N HIS A 182 -0.87 -27.36 8.47
CA HIS A 182 -1.98 -26.74 7.77
C HIS A 182 -2.34 -27.56 6.55
N LEU A 183 -3.62 -27.93 6.44
CA LEU A 183 -4.08 -28.75 5.33
C LEU A 183 -3.88 -28.03 3.99
N LYS A 184 -3.40 -28.76 2.97
CA LYS A 184 -3.18 -28.18 1.64
C LYS A 184 -4.51 -27.73 1.03
N LYS A 185 -4.47 -26.74 0.12
CA LYS A 185 -5.67 -26.24 -0.59
C LYS A 185 -6.42 -27.36 -1.32
N SER A 186 -5.70 -28.31 -1.92
CA SER A 186 -6.26 -29.47 -2.63
C SER A 186 -7.02 -30.41 -1.69
N GLU A 187 -6.46 -30.69 -0.52
CA GLU A 187 -7.05 -31.55 0.51
C GLU A 187 -8.28 -30.91 1.13
N ARG A 188 -8.24 -29.60 1.44
CA ARG A 188 -9.44 -28.84 1.86
C ARG A 188 -10.57 -28.97 0.86
N LYS A 189 -10.27 -28.85 -0.44
CA LYS A 189 -11.25 -29.00 -1.50
C LYS A 189 -11.83 -30.43 -1.58
N LYS A 190 -11.03 -31.47 -1.28
CA LYS A 190 -11.54 -32.85 -1.19
C LYS A 190 -12.56 -33.00 -0.06
N LEU A 191 -12.31 -32.38 1.09
CA LEU A 191 -13.25 -32.37 2.22
C LEU A 191 -14.54 -31.65 1.87
N GLU A 192 -14.46 -30.46 1.26
CA GLU A 192 -15.62 -29.71 0.76
C GLU A 192 -16.45 -30.53 -0.24
N LEU A 193 -15.79 -31.20 -1.19
CA LEU A 193 -16.45 -32.08 -2.17
C LEU A 193 -17.09 -33.30 -1.50
N ALA A 194 -16.45 -33.87 -0.48
CA ALA A 194 -16.99 -34.99 0.27
C ALA A 194 -18.25 -34.60 1.05
N GLU A 195 -18.26 -33.43 1.69
CA GLU A 195 -19.47 -32.89 2.34
C GLU A 195 -20.58 -32.62 1.31
N GLN A 196 -20.26 -31.98 0.19
CA GLN A 196 -21.21 -31.75 -0.89
C GLN A 196 -21.81 -33.05 -1.42
N TYR A 197 -21.00 -34.10 -1.56
CA TYR A 197 -21.46 -35.42 -1.98
C TYR A 197 -22.43 -36.02 -0.95
N ARG A 198 -22.10 -35.93 0.35
CA ARG A 198 -22.98 -36.39 1.44
C ARG A 198 -24.32 -35.65 1.43
N GLU A 199 -24.31 -34.32 1.25
CA GLU A 199 -25.53 -33.53 1.15
C GLU A 199 -26.39 -33.93 -0.06
N LEU A 200 -25.79 -34.10 -1.23
CA LEU A 200 -26.49 -34.53 -2.44
C LEU A 200 -27.05 -35.95 -2.33
N LYS A 201 -26.33 -36.84 -1.65
CA LYS A 201 -26.79 -38.20 -1.35
C LYS A 201 -27.99 -38.18 -0.43
N LYS A 202 -27.94 -37.38 0.66
CA LYS A 202 -29.07 -37.18 1.59
C LYS A 202 -30.29 -36.60 0.89
N SER A 203 -30.09 -35.67 -0.04
CA SER A 203 -31.20 -35.02 -0.77
C SER A 203 -31.73 -35.85 -1.94
N GLY A 204 -31.18 -37.04 -2.23
CA GLY A 204 -31.54 -37.87 -3.39
C GLY A 204 -31.19 -37.27 -4.77
N LYS A 205 -30.44 -36.16 -4.82
CA LYS A 205 -30.13 -35.43 -6.08
C LYS A 205 -28.77 -35.82 -6.67
N LEU A 206 -28.10 -36.81 -6.08
CA LEU A 206 -26.75 -37.21 -6.44
C LEU A 206 -26.64 -37.70 -7.89
N GLU A 207 -27.49 -38.64 -8.31
CA GLU A 207 -27.44 -39.19 -9.67
C GLU A 207 -27.69 -38.11 -10.72
N GLN A 208 -28.67 -37.23 -10.50
CA GLN A 208 -28.91 -36.10 -11.38
C GLN A 208 -27.70 -35.14 -11.47
N TYR A 209 -27.00 -34.91 -10.35
CA TYR A 209 -25.79 -34.11 -10.35
C TYR A 209 -24.65 -34.80 -11.12
N LEU A 210 -24.44 -36.10 -10.90
CA LEU A 210 -23.41 -36.88 -11.58
C LEU A 210 -23.68 -36.97 -13.08
N THR A 211 -24.92 -37.22 -13.51
CA THR A 211 -25.29 -37.23 -14.94
C THR A 211 -25.03 -35.87 -15.60
N LYS A 212 -25.45 -34.76 -14.96
CA LYS A 212 -25.15 -33.40 -15.44
C LYS A 212 -23.64 -33.13 -15.51
N LYS A 213 -22.88 -33.62 -14.52
CA LYS A 213 -21.42 -33.47 -14.48
C LYS A 213 -20.74 -34.27 -15.60
N ARG A 214 -21.14 -35.53 -15.81
CA ARG A 214 -20.66 -36.41 -16.91
C ARG A 214 -20.92 -35.75 -18.27
N LYS A 215 -22.15 -35.28 -18.52
CA LYS A 215 -22.51 -34.56 -19.76
C LYS A 215 -21.66 -33.29 -19.97
N LYS A 216 -21.43 -32.50 -18.91
CA LYS A 216 -20.59 -31.29 -18.98
C LYS A 216 -19.11 -31.61 -19.25
N ASN A 217 -18.58 -32.68 -18.67
CA ASN A 217 -17.21 -33.11 -18.89
C ASN A 217 -17.02 -33.63 -20.33
N ALA A 218 -17.92 -34.50 -20.80
CA ALA A 218 -17.91 -35.01 -22.18
C ALA A 218 -17.96 -33.87 -23.22
N ARG A 219 -18.80 -32.85 -23.00
CA ARG A 219 -18.84 -31.65 -23.88
C ARG A 219 -17.52 -30.86 -23.85
N LYS A 220 -16.87 -30.75 -22.70
CA LYS A 220 -15.57 -30.08 -22.58
C LYS A 220 -14.46 -30.88 -23.26
N GLU A 221 -14.46 -32.20 -23.13
CA GLU A 221 -13.53 -33.09 -23.82
C GLU A 221 -13.72 -32.99 -25.33
N LYS A 222 -14.95 -33.08 -25.83
CA LYS A 222 -15.27 -32.87 -27.26
C LYS A 222 -14.73 -31.53 -27.79
N ARG A 223 -14.81 -30.45 -27.02
CA ARG A 223 -14.25 -29.14 -27.40
C ARG A 223 -12.72 -29.09 -27.40
N LYS A 224 -12.07 -29.93 -26.58
CA LYS A 224 -10.60 -30.01 -26.49
C LYS A 224 -10.00 -30.95 -27.54
N MET A 225 -10.80 -31.88 -28.07
CA MET A 225 -10.37 -32.70 -29.20
C MET A 225 -10.18 -31.81 -30.43
N PRO A 226 -9.10 -32.00 -31.21
CA PRO A 226 -8.98 -31.34 -32.50
C PRO A 226 -10.21 -31.69 -33.34
N GLY A 227 -10.87 -30.68 -33.90
CA GLY A 227 -11.94 -30.92 -34.87
C GLY A 227 -11.37 -31.70 -36.04
N ARG A 228 -12.09 -32.72 -36.52
CA ARG A 228 -11.81 -33.26 -37.85
C ARG A 228 -12.11 -32.13 -38.83
N GLY A 229 -11.10 -31.38 -39.25
CA GLY A 229 -11.21 -30.50 -40.40
C GLY A 229 -11.68 -31.34 -41.58
N ASN A 230 -12.64 -30.83 -42.34
CA ASN A 230 -13.09 -31.47 -43.56
C ASN A 230 -11.86 -31.70 -44.44
N MET A 231 -11.44 -32.97 -44.58
CA MET A 231 -10.58 -33.38 -45.67
C MET A 231 -11.51 -33.58 -46.85
N GLU A 232 -11.67 -32.52 -47.64
CA GLU A 232 -12.08 -32.62 -49.05
C GLU A 232 -10.99 -33.31 -49.86
#